data_AF-V4TFB4-F1
#
_entry.id   AF-V4TFB4-F1
#
_cell.length_a   1.000
_cell.length_b   1.000
_cell.length_c   1.000
_cell.angle_alpha   90.00
_cell.angle_beta   90.00
_cell.angle_gamma   90.00
#
_symmetry.space_group_name_H-M   'P 1'
#
loop_
_entity.id
_entity.type
_entity.pdbx_description
1 polymer ?
#
loop_
_entity_poly.entity_id
_entity_poly.type
_entity_poly.pdbx_seq_one_letter_code
_entity_poly.pdbx_strand_id
1 'polypeptide(L)'
;MAAAAAPTSWLTGQGLGGRSPGFQFPWRSKEKLQRKYAGKAVYGQISAKFELKPPPYPPNALEPHMSKDTLEYHWGKHHRAYVENLNKQIVGTELDGMSLEDVIIVSYNKGDMLPPFNNAAQAWNHEFFWESMKPGGGGKPSGELLELIERDFGSFDRFLKEFKSAAATQFGSGWAWLAYKANRLNVDNAMNPFPSEKDKKLVVVKSPNAVNPLVWDYSPLLTIDVWEHAYFLDFENRRPNYISVFMDKLVSWEVVSKRLEIAKARATKREMEEERRKKEEEEENSEDEAVEVYVDGDESESE
;
A
#
# COMPACT_ATOMS: atom_id res chain seq x y z
N MET A 1 -47.73 17.61 -27.83
CA MET A 1 -46.82 16.66 -28.48
C MET A 1 -46.07 15.94 -27.36
N ALA A 2 -46.60 14.90 -26.72
CA ALA A 2 -46.89 13.54 -27.19
C ALA A 2 -45.61 12.77 -27.62
N ALA A 3 -45.06 11.99 -26.68
CA ALA A 3 -44.29 10.75 -26.88
C ALA A 3 -44.12 10.11 -25.48
N ALA A 4 -45.10 9.37 -24.97
CA ALA A 4 -45.42 7.97 -25.27
C ALA A 4 -44.30 7.01 -24.85
N ALA A 5 -44.39 6.52 -23.61
CA ALA A 5 -43.78 5.30 -23.15
C ALA A 5 -44.59 4.10 -23.65
N ALA A 6 -43.91 3.04 -24.08
CA ALA A 6 -44.49 1.72 -24.29
C ALA A 6 -43.50 0.63 -23.82
N PRO A 7 -43.93 -0.33 -22.99
CA PRO A 7 -43.17 -1.50 -22.56
C PRO A 7 -43.58 -2.75 -23.38
N THR A 8 -42.78 -3.82 -23.37
CA THR A 8 -43.15 -5.25 -23.56
C THR A 8 -41.85 -6.09 -23.60
N SER A 9 -41.58 -6.96 -22.62
CA SER A 9 -42.12 -8.30 -22.32
C SER A 9 -41.30 -9.45 -22.92
N TRP A 10 -40.65 -10.19 -22.01
CA TRP A 10 -40.39 -11.63 -21.96
C TRP A 10 -40.51 -12.48 -23.23
N LEU A 11 -39.42 -13.19 -23.54
CA LEU A 11 -39.44 -14.49 -24.20
C LEU A 11 -38.61 -15.48 -23.36
N THR A 12 -39.31 -16.48 -22.85
CA THR A 12 -38.78 -17.71 -22.28
C THR A 12 -38.20 -18.60 -23.38
N GLY A 13 -36.97 -19.08 -23.20
CA GLY A 13 -36.36 -20.14 -23.99
C GLY A 13 -35.76 -21.20 -23.08
N GLN A 14 -36.27 -22.42 -23.18
CA GLN A 14 -35.89 -23.60 -22.40
C GLN A 14 -34.49 -24.11 -22.74
N GLY A 15 -33.92 -24.87 -21.79
CA GLY A 15 -32.51 -25.24 -21.71
C GLY A 15 -31.99 -26.17 -22.80
N LEU A 16 -30.67 -26.18 -22.91
CA LEU A 16 -29.88 -27.36 -23.22
C LEU A 16 -28.68 -27.39 -22.27
N GLY A 17 -28.60 -28.48 -21.51
CA GLY A 17 -27.52 -28.74 -20.57
C GLY A 17 -26.21 -29.05 -21.29
N GLY A 18 -25.14 -28.43 -20.81
CA GLY A 18 -23.77 -28.80 -21.11
C GLY A 18 -22.97 -28.76 -19.82
N ARG A 19 -22.70 -29.94 -19.26
CA ARG A 19 -21.72 -30.12 -18.17
C ARG A 19 -20.35 -29.66 -18.70
N SER A 20 -19.79 -28.62 -18.09
CA SER A 20 -18.38 -28.27 -18.30
C SER A 20 -17.54 -28.94 -17.21
N PRO A 21 -16.35 -29.50 -17.52
CA PRO A 21 -15.56 -30.27 -16.58
C PRO A 21 -14.96 -29.35 -15.51
N GLY A 22 -15.13 -29.72 -14.24
CA GLY A 22 -14.53 -29.04 -13.12
C GLY A 22 -13.01 -29.15 -13.17
N PHE A 23 -12.34 -28.03 -13.43
CA PHE A 23 -10.94 -27.85 -13.05
C PHE A 23 -10.90 -27.43 -11.59
N GLN A 24 -10.79 -28.41 -10.69
CA GLN A 24 -10.36 -28.18 -9.31
C GLN A 24 -8.85 -27.93 -9.35
N PHE A 25 -8.44 -26.66 -9.29
CA PHE A 25 -7.06 -26.33 -8.94
C PHE A 25 -6.88 -26.42 -7.41
N PRO A 26 -5.73 -26.90 -6.92
CA PRO A 26 -5.56 -27.23 -5.50
C PRO A 26 -5.49 -25.95 -4.67
N TRP A 27 -6.39 -25.86 -3.70
CA TRP A 27 -6.54 -24.80 -2.71
C TRP A 27 -5.39 -24.78 -1.70
N ARG A 28 -4.14 -24.54 -2.13
CA ARG A 28 -2.95 -24.55 -1.25
C ARG A 28 -2.43 -23.18 -0.80
N SER A 29 -3.03 -22.04 -1.22
CA SER A 29 -2.49 -20.71 -0.86
C SER A 29 -3.08 -20.09 0.41
N LYS A 30 -4.32 -20.43 0.81
CA LYS A 30 -4.90 -19.95 2.08
C LYS A 30 -4.17 -20.51 3.32
N GLU A 31 -3.69 -21.75 3.22
CA GLU A 31 -3.03 -22.44 4.33
C GLU A 31 -1.69 -21.83 4.71
N LYS A 32 -0.91 -21.25 3.78
CA LYS A 32 0.42 -20.70 4.11
C LYS A 32 0.35 -19.38 4.89
N LEU A 33 -0.62 -18.52 4.58
CA LEU A 33 -0.83 -17.27 5.34
C LEU A 33 -1.53 -17.55 6.68
N GLN A 34 -2.51 -18.45 6.69
CA GLN A 34 -3.16 -18.89 7.92
C GLN A 34 -2.20 -19.66 8.84
N ARG A 35 -1.32 -20.54 8.33
CA ARG A 35 -0.36 -21.30 9.16
C ARG A 35 0.68 -20.42 9.85
N LYS A 36 1.03 -19.26 9.29
CA LYS A 36 1.98 -18.34 9.95
C LYS A 36 1.41 -17.75 11.26
N TYR A 37 0.08 -17.70 11.38
CA TYR A 37 -0.65 -17.14 12.53
C TYR A 37 -1.64 -18.11 13.19
N ALA A 38 -1.72 -19.37 12.73
CA ALA A 38 -2.54 -20.43 13.32
C ALA A 38 -1.84 -21.03 14.55
N GLY A 39 -1.61 -20.19 15.56
CA GLY A 39 -1.13 -20.60 16.87
C GLY A 39 -2.12 -20.18 17.94
N LYS A 40 -2.88 -21.17 18.47
CA LYS A 40 -3.70 -21.17 19.69
C LYS A 40 -4.43 -19.85 20.02
N ALA A 41 -5.76 -19.89 19.93
CA ALA A 41 -6.63 -18.98 20.67
C ALA A 41 -6.31 -19.08 22.18
N VAL A 42 -5.44 -18.19 22.65
CA VAL A 42 -5.25 -17.89 24.06
C VAL A 42 -6.21 -16.76 24.35
N TYR A 43 -7.27 -17.03 25.09
CA TYR A 43 -8.05 -15.99 25.77
C TYR A 43 -7.11 -15.35 26.81
N GLY A 44 -6.31 -14.37 26.38
CA GLY A 44 -5.26 -13.79 27.20
C GLY A 44 -4.68 -12.53 26.57
N GLN A 45 -5.06 -11.41 27.16
CA GLN A 45 -4.48 -10.06 27.04
C GLN A 45 -4.75 -9.31 25.72
N ILE A 46 -5.71 -8.38 25.81
CA ILE A 46 -5.97 -7.30 24.84
C ILE A 46 -4.64 -6.56 24.59
N SER A 47 -4.18 -6.53 23.33
CA SER A 47 -2.88 -5.97 22.95
C SER A 47 -3.01 -4.72 22.08
N ALA A 48 -4.08 -4.61 21.29
CA ALA A 48 -4.23 -3.54 20.32
C ALA A 48 -4.60 -2.21 20.97
N LYS A 49 -3.56 -1.41 21.25
CA LYS A 49 -3.70 0.02 21.47
C LYS A 49 -2.73 0.74 20.53
N PHE A 50 -3.09 0.82 19.26
CA PHE A 50 -2.41 1.77 18.39
C PHE A 50 -2.49 3.15 19.04
N GLU A 51 -1.36 3.83 19.14
CA GLU A 51 -1.27 5.13 19.79
C GLU A 51 -1.24 6.23 18.73
N LEU A 52 -1.88 7.36 19.04
CA LEU A 52 -1.80 8.55 18.21
C LEU A 52 -0.41 9.17 18.36
N LYS A 53 0.50 8.87 17.42
CA LYS A 53 1.83 9.47 17.42
C LYS A 53 1.74 10.96 17.11
N PRO A 54 2.39 11.85 17.88
CA PRO A 54 2.44 13.27 17.58
C PRO A 54 3.26 13.54 16.30
N PRO A 55 2.98 14.63 15.56
CA PRO A 55 3.87 15.07 14.50
C PRO A 55 5.28 15.34 15.04
N PRO A 56 6.34 15.21 14.23
CA PRO A 56 7.72 15.39 14.67
C PRO A 56 8.12 16.86 14.91
N TYR A 57 7.14 17.75 15.06
CA TYR A 57 7.31 19.19 15.26
C TYR A 57 6.10 19.78 16.02
N PRO A 58 6.28 20.95 16.68
CA PRO A 58 5.19 21.65 17.34
C PRO A 58 4.03 22.05 16.38
N PRO A 59 2.80 22.23 16.89
CA PRO A 59 1.63 22.53 16.05
C PRO A 59 1.72 23.75 15.13
N ASN A 60 2.51 24.77 15.50
CA ASN A 60 2.68 26.00 14.71
C ASN A 60 3.96 26.01 13.87
N ALA A 61 4.73 24.93 13.86
CA ALA A 61 6.07 24.92 13.26
C ALA A 61 6.07 24.93 11.72
N LEU A 62 4.91 24.69 11.10
CA LEU A 62 4.72 24.74 9.64
C LEU A 62 4.13 26.07 9.16
N GLU A 63 3.90 27.04 10.05
CA GLU A 63 3.43 28.37 9.67
C GLU A 63 4.48 29.12 8.84
N PRO A 64 4.06 29.96 7.86
CA PRO A 64 2.68 30.30 7.49
C PRO A 64 2.10 29.36 6.41
N HIS A 65 2.69 28.18 6.19
CA HIS A 65 2.40 27.31 5.05
C HIS A 65 1.32 26.26 5.33
N MET A 66 1.17 25.90 6.60
CA MET A 66 0.03 25.19 7.17
C MET A 66 -0.23 25.80 8.54
N SER A 67 -1.47 26.23 8.80
CA SER A 67 -1.78 26.88 10.08
C SER A 67 -1.75 25.89 11.24
N LYS A 68 -1.53 26.43 12.44
CA LYS A 68 -1.72 25.68 13.68
C LYS A 68 -3.12 25.06 13.76
N ASP A 69 -4.16 25.79 13.35
CA ASP A 69 -5.55 25.33 13.39
C ASP A 69 -5.76 24.10 12.49
N THR A 70 -5.21 24.12 11.26
CA THR A 70 -5.20 22.95 10.38
C THR A 70 -4.54 21.76 11.06
N LEU A 71 -3.35 21.92 11.65
CA LEU A 71 -2.65 20.81 12.29
C LEU A 71 -3.43 20.27 13.50
N GLU A 72 -3.96 21.14 14.37
CA GLU A 72 -4.76 20.73 15.53
C GLU A 72 -6.05 20.00 15.15
N TYR A 73 -6.72 20.41 14.08
CA TYR A 73 -7.88 19.68 13.55
C TYR A 73 -7.47 18.36 12.88
N HIS A 74 -6.50 18.41 11.97
CA HIS A 74 -6.14 17.27 11.12
C HIS A 74 -5.46 16.16 11.93
N TRP A 75 -4.49 16.49 12.77
CA TRP A 75 -3.90 15.51 13.69
C TRP A 75 -4.79 15.26 14.92
N GLY A 76 -5.22 16.32 15.59
CA GLY A 76 -5.86 16.22 16.90
C GLY A 76 -7.29 15.70 16.86
N LYS A 77 -8.00 15.81 15.72
CA LYS A 77 -9.37 15.29 15.53
C LYS A 77 -9.41 14.16 14.50
N HIS A 78 -8.99 14.40 13.26
CA HIS A 78 -9.15 13.41 12.18
C HIS A 78 -8.26 12.18 12.41
N HIS A 79 -6.94 12.37 12.55
CA HIS A 79 -6.02 11.26 12.82
C HIS A 79 -6.38 10.51 14.11
N ARG A 80 -6.69 11.26 15.19
CA ARG A 80 -7.19 10.67 16.44
C ARG A 80 -8.39 9.75 16.25
N ALA A 81 -9.41 10.21 15.50
CA ALA A 81 -10.62 9.44 15.27
C ALA A 81 -10.34 8.12 14.54
N TYR A 82 -9.43 8.12 13.55
CA TYR A 82 -9.03 6.89 12.86
C TYR A 82 -8.37 5.89 13.81
N VAL A 83 -7.44 6.33 14.64
CA VAL A 83 -6.76 5.47 15.63
C VAL A 83 -7.76 4.91 16.66
N GLU A 84 -8.63 5.76 17.22
CA GLU A 84 -9.63 5.33 18.20
C GLU A 84 -10.64 4.35 17.61
N ASN A 85 -11.12 4.60 16.38
CA ASN A 85 -12.07 3.71 15.72
C ASN A 85 -11.43 2.39 15.30
N LEU A 86 -10.18 2.41 14.84
CA LEU A 86 -9.41 1.20 14.54
C LEU A 86 -9.33 0.30 15.76
N ASN A 87 -8.89 0.85 16.91
CA ASN A 87 -8.76 0.08 18.16
C ASN A 87 -10.11 -0.56 18.56
N LYS A 88 -11.23 0.16 18.41
CA LYS A 88 -12.57 -0.39 18.66
C LYS A 88 -12.96 -1.52 17.69
N GLN A 89 -12.49 -1.48 16.45
CA GLN A 89 -12.81 -2.47 15.42
C GLN A 89 -12.01 -3.76 15.55
N ILE A 90 -10.78 -3.70 16.08
CA ILE A 90 -9.86 -4.85 16.08
C ILE A 90 -9.76 -5.56 17.44
N VAL A 91 -10.18 -4.92 18.53
CA VAL A 91 -10.09 -5.51 19.87
C VAL A 91 -10.80 -6.87 19.93
N GLY A 92 -10.06 -7.91 20.36
CA GLY A 92 -10.59 -9.28 20.44
C GLY A 92 -10.84 -9.97 19.10
N THR A 93 -10.35 -9.41 17.99
CA THR A 93 -10.34 -10.05 16.67
C THR A 93 -8.98 -10.67 16.37
N GLU A 94 -8.86 -11.42 15.27
CA GLU A 94 -7.56 -11.93 14.79
C GLU A 94 -6.57 -10.83 14.37
N LEU A 95 -7.04 -9.60 14.19
CA LEU A 95 -6.21 -8.44 13.86
C LEU A 95 -5.58 -7.80 15.11
N ASP A 96 -6.02 -8.21 16.31
CA ASP A 96 -5.47 -7.72 17.58
C ASP A 96 -3.99 -8.16 17.72
N GLY A 97 -3.11 -7.21 17.99
CA GLY A 97 -1.67 -7.43 18.10
C GLY A 97 -0.88 -7.51 16.79
N MET A 98 -1.54 -7.39 15.62
CA MET A 98 -0.84 -7.23 14.34
C MET A 98 -0.20 -5.84 14.21
N SER A 99 0.82 -5.72 13.37
CA SER A 99 1.34 -4.41 12.97
C SER A 99 0.30 -3.62 12.18
N LEU A 100 0.39 -2.29 12.17
CA LEU A 100 -0.57 -1.45 11.44
C LEU A 100 -0.56 -1.77 9.94
N GLU A 101 0.64 -1.97 9.38
CA GLU A 101 0.85 -2.41 8.00
C GLU A 101 0.19 -3.76 7.71
N ASP A 102 0.34 -4.75 8.59
CA ASP A 102 -0.27 -6.07 8.39
C ASP A 102 -1.80 -5.98 8.43
N VAL A 103 -2.37 -5.18 9.36
CA VAL A 103 -3.81 -4.93 9.40
C VAL A 103 -4.30 -4.33 8.08
N ILE A 104 -3.58 -3.35 7.52
CA ILE A 104 -3.92 -2.73 6.22
C ILE A 104 -3.91 -3.79 5.11
N ILE A 105 -2.84 -4.58 5.01
CA ILE A 105 -2.71 -5.58 3.95
C ILE A 105 -3.80 -6.63 4.05
N VAL A 106 -4.06 -7.18 5.25
CA VAL A 106 -5.09 -8.22 5.45
C VAL A 106 -6.47 -7.65 5.15
N SER A 107 -6.80 -6.48 5.70
CA SER A 107 -8.14 -5.88 5.58
C SER A 107 -8.44 -5.28 4.21
N TYR A 108 -7.45 -5.05 3.34
CA TYR A 108 -7.71 -4.60 1.96
C TYR A 108 -8.48 -5.64 1.14
N ASN A 109 -8.28 -6.93 1.41
CA ASN A 109 -9.04 -8.06 0.85
C ASN A 109 -9.30 -7.93 -0.67
N LYS A 110 -8.23 -7.80 -1.47
CA LYS A 110 -8.28 -7.67 -2.94
C LYS A 110 -9.13 -6.51 -3.45
N GLY A 111 -9.33 -5.48 -2.63
CA GLY A 111 -10.20 -4.33 -2.92
C GLY A 111 -11.63 -4.49 -2.40
N ASP A 112 -12.04 -5.66 -1.91
CA ASP A 112 -13.28 -5.87 -1.16
C ASP A 112 -13.04 -5.59 0.33
N MET A 113 -12.73 -4.32 0.60
CA MET A 113 -12.19 -3.84 1.88
C MET A 113 -13.04 -4.27 3.08
N LEU A 114 -12.41 -4.93 4.06
CA LEU A 114 -13.02 -5.24 5.35
C LEU A 114 -13.21 -3.97 6.19
N PRO A 115 -14.16 -3.95 7.15
CA PRO A 115 -14.47 -2.75 7.94
C PRO A 115 -13.27 -2.03 8.60
N PRO A 116 -12.21 -2.74 9.08
CA PRO A 116 -11.04 -2.08 9.68
C PRO A 116 -10.15 -1.31 8.68
N PHE A 117 -10.22 -1.63 7.39
CA PHE A 117 -9.26 -1.12 6.39
C PHE A 117 -9.16 0.39 6.37
N ASN A 118 -10.30 1.09 6.31
CA ASN A 118 -10.30 2.55 6.18
C ASN A 118 -9.64 3.23 7.38
N ASN A 119 -9.91 2.77 8.62
CA ASN A 119 -9.31 3.36 9.80
C ASN A 119 -7.82 2.98 9.93
N ALA A 120 -7.46 1.73 9.61
CA ALA A 120 -6.07 1.28 9.62
C ALA A 120 -5.22 2.07 8.62
N ALA A 121 -5.68 2.14 7.37
CA ALA A 121 -4.97 2.83 6.31
C ALA A 121 -4.92 4.34 6.55
N GLN A 122 -6.00 4.97 7.02
CA GLN A 122 -5.96 6.41 7.34
C GLN A 122 -5.02 6.70 8.52
N ALA A 123 -4.99 5.88 9.57
CA ALA A 123 -4.03 6.08 10.66
C ALA A 123 -2.59 6.06 10.13
N TRP A 124 -2.26 5.06 9.31
CA TRP A 124 -0.93 4.94 8.71
C TRP A 124 -0.62 6.09 7.74
N ASN A 125 -1.56 6.47 6.87
CA ASN A 125 -1.37 7.53 5.88
C ASN A 125 -1.06 8.87 6.58
N HIS A 126 -1.76 9.17 7.68
CA HIS A 126 -1.56 10.42 8.41
C HIS A 126 -0.23 10.42 9.16
N GLU A 127 0.13 9.33 9.83
CA GLU A 127 1.46 9.21 10.44
C GLU A 127 2.57 9.45 9.40
N PHE A 128 2.46 8.80 8.24
CA PHE A 128 3.38 8.96 7.12
C PHE A 128 3.40 10.39 6.56
N PHE A 129 2.26 11.07 6.53
CA PHE A 129 2.11 12.46 6.07
C PHE A 129 2.79 13.46 7.00
N TRP A 130 2.65 13.32 8.31
CA TRP A 130 3.31 14.22 9.27
C TRP A 130 4.83 14.18 9.15
N GLU A 131 5.38 12.97 8.99
CA GLU A 131 6.81 12.75 8.73
C GLU A 131 7.27 13.22 7.34
N SER A 132 6.35 13.35 6.38
CA SER A 132 6.66 13.83 5.03
C SER A 132 6.93 15.34 5.00
N MET A 133 6.67 16.05 6.10
CA MET A 133 6.86 17.49 6.23
C MET A 133 7.90 17.82 7.30
N LYS A 134 8.47 19.03 7.23
CA LYS A 134 9.29 19.62 8.29
C LYS A 134 9.23 21.15 8.26
N PRO A 135 9.53 21.82 9.39
CA PRO A 135 9.80 23.26 9.40
C PRO A 135 10.98 23.60 8.48
N GLY A 136 10.82 24.60 7.62
CA GLY A 136 11.85 24.97 6.64
C GLY A 136 12.12 23.88 5.58
N GLY A 137 11.09 23.09 5.24
CA GLY A 137 11.15 22.09 4.18
C GLY A 137 11.08 22.68 2.77
N GLY A 138 10.76 21.82 1.81
CA GLY A 138 10.70 22.15 0.39
C GLY A 138 12.08 22.16 -0.27
N GLY A 139 12.21 22.96 -1.34
CA GLY A 139 13.42 22.94 -2.18
C GLY A 139 13.51 21.67 -3.03
N LYS A 140 14.74 21.25 -3.35
CA LYS A 140 15.02 20.05 -4.16
C LYS A 140 15.68 18.97 -3.30
N PRO A 141 15.43 17.67 -3.58
CA PRO A 141 16.23 16.60 -3.00
C PRO A 141 17.66 16.65 -3.56
N SER A 142 18.55 15.87 -2.94
CA SER A 142 19.94 15.73 -3.36
C SER A 142 20.36 14.26 -3.35
N GLY A 143 21.58 13.99 -3.84
CA GLY A 143 22.17 12.66 -3.84
C GLY A 143 21.33 11.65 -4.64
N GLU A 144 21.33 10.40 -4.16
CA GLU A 144 20.71 9.29 -4.87
C GLU A 144 19.21 9.51 -5.18
N LEU A 145 18.45 10.17 -4.29
CA LEU A 145 17.05 10.45 -4.55
C LEU A 145 16.86 11.37 -5.77
N LEU A 146 17.69 12.40 -5.91
CA LEU A 146 17.64 13.29 -7.07
C LEU A 146 18.06 12.53 -8.35
N GLU A 147 19.10 11.72 -8.28
CA GLU A 147 19.57 10.90 -9.41
C GLU A 147 18.47 9.94 -9.92
N LEU A 148 17.77 9.26 -9.02
CA LEU A 148 16.65 8.38 -9.39
C LEU A 148 15.46 9.17 -9.95
N ILE A 149 15.18 10.37 -9.41
CA ILE A 149 14.14 11.25 -9.97
C ILE A 149 14.49 11.66 -11.40
N GLU A 150 15.72 12.09 -11.64
CA GLU A 150 16.18 12.50 -12.97
C GLU A 150 16.20 11.32 -13.94
N ARG A 151 16.60 10.13 -13.49
CA ARG A 151 16.54 8.90 -14.28
C ARG A 151 15.12 8.53 -14.70
N ASP A 152 14.17 8.54 -13.74
CA ASP A 152 12.84 7.97 -13.96
C ASP A 152 11.83 8.96 -14.54
N PHE A 153 11.98 10.26 -14.26
CA PHE A 153 11.09 11.32 -14.74
C PHE A 153 11.76 12.25 -15.77
N GLY A 154 13.07 12.11 -15.99
CA GLY A 154 13.88 12.93 -16.90
C GLY A 154 14.40 14.23 -16.27
N SER A 155 13.69 14.82 -15.31
CA SER A 155 14.18 15.93 -14.49
C SER A 155 13.32 16.11 -13.23
N PHE A 156 13.87 16.79 -12.21
CA PHE A 156 13.07 17.16 -11.03
C PHE A 156 11.83 17.99 -11.39
N ASP A 157 11.93 18.91 -12.35
CA ASP A 157 10.80 19.74 -12.75
C ASP A 157 9.69 18.94 -13.45
N ARG A 158 10.05 17.87 -14.18
CA ARG A 158 9.07 16.94 -14.76
C ARG A 158 8.38 16.11 -13.68
N PHE A 159 9.15 15.56 -12.74
CA PHE A 159 8.59 14.89 -11.55
C PHE A 159 7.63 15.81 -10.79
N LEU A 160 8.04 17.05 -10.52
CA LEU A 160 7.21 18.01 -9.79
C LEU A 160 5.89 18.28 -10.51
N LYS A 161 5.91 18.45 -11.83
CA LYS A 161 4.68 18.61 -12.64
C LYS A 161 3.79 17.38 -12.56
N GLU A 162 4.36 16.19 -12.66
CA GLU A 162 3.62 14.93 -12.58
C GLU A 162 2.99 14.72 -11.20
N PHE A 163 3.75 14.94 -10.12
CA PHE A 163 3.26 14.85 -8.75
C PHE A 163 2.14 15.86 -8.46
N LYS A 164 2.36 17.14 -8.82
CA LYS A 164 1.33 18.19 -8.66
C LYS A 164 0.06 17.86 -9.46
N SER A 165 0.21 17.32 -10.68
CA SER A 165 -0.93 16.87 -11.51
C SER A 165 -1.67 15.70 -10.88
N ALA A 166 -0.97 14.69 -10.35
CA ALA A 166 -1.60 13.56 -9.67
C ALA A 166 -2.43 14.00 -8.45
N ALA A 167 -1.87 14.88 -7.62
CA ALA A 167 -2.56 15.46 -6.46
C ALA A 167 -3.79 16.31 -6.86
N ALA A 168 -3.66 17.15 -7.89
CA ALA A 168 -4.75 18.01 -8.35
C ALA A 168 -5.89 17.23 -9.00
N THR A 169 -5.57 16.16 -9.74
CA THR A 169 -6.53 15.37 -10.51
C THR A 169 -7.11 14.18 -9.74
N GLN A 170 -6.74 13.98 -8.48
CA GLN A 170 -7.44 13.05 -7.60
C GLN A 170 -8.82 13.63 -7.28
N PHE A 171 -9.86 13.08 -7.91
CA PHE A 171 -11.22 13.55 -7.69
C PHE A 171 -11.73 13.10 -6.31
N GLY A 172 -12.42 14.01 -5.60
CA GLY A 172 -12.85 13.79 -4.23
C GLY A 172 -11.68 13.69 -3.26
N SER A 173 -11.85 12.82 -2.25
CA SER A 173 -10.88 12.52 -1.20
C SER A 173 -9.81 11.53 -1.66
N GLY A 174 -8.59 11.72 -1.21
CA GLY A 174 -7.50 10.80 -1.51
C GLY A 174 -6.13 11.37 -1.25
N TRP A 175 -5.14 10.75 -1.89
CA TRP A 175 -3.72 11.01 -1.67
C TRP A 175 -2.96 10.97 -2.99
N ALA A 176 -1.82 11.66 -3.05
CA ALA A 176 -0.84 11.45 -4.10
C ALA A 176 0.51 11.06 -3.49
N TRP A 177 1.21 10.15 -4.17
CA TRP A 177 2.36 9.45 -3.64
C TRP A 177 3.51 9.47 -4.64
N LEU A 178 4.73 9.63 -4.12
CA LEU A 178 5.92 9.11 -4.76
C LEU A 178 6.23 7.77 -4.10
N ALA A 179 6.41 6.71 -4.88
CA ALA A 179 6.74 5.39 -4.37
C ALA A 179 7.88 4.75 -5.16
N TYR A 180 8.63 3.87 -4.50
CA TYR A 180 9.58 2.97 -5.15
C TYR A 180 8.89 1.64 -5.46
N LYS A 181 8.75 1.35 -6.75
CA LYS A 181 8.24 0.08 -7.26
C LYS A 181 9.43 -0.87 -7.44
N ALA A 182 9.65 -1.73 -6.44
CA ALA A 182 10.76 -2.67 -6.43
C ALA A 182 10.48 -3.97 -7.21
N ASN A 183 9.21 -4.39 -7.34
CA ASN A 183 8.85 -5.76 -7.69
C ASN A 183 7.78 -5.88 -8.79
N ARG A 184 7.93 -6.92 -9.63
CA ARG A 184 6.86 -7.54 -10.43
C ARG A 184 5.90 -8.23 -9.48
N LEU A 185 4.61 -7.93 -9.61
CA LEU A 185 3.63 -8.47 -8.67
C LEU A 185 3.47 -9.98 -8.82
N ASN A 186 3.47 -10.63 -7.66
CA ASN A 186 2.56 -11.71 -7.32
C ASN A 186 2.18 -11.56 -5.84
N VAL A 187 1.52 -10.44 -5.51
CA VAL A 187 0.83 -10.32 -4.22
C VAL A 187 -0.59 -10.80 -4.48
N ASP A 188 -0.96 -11.96 -3.92
CA ASP A 188 -2.31 -12.54 -4.07
C ASP A 188 -3.44 -11.57 -3.69
N ASN A 189 -3.12 -10.51 -2.94
CA ASN A 189 -4.04 -9.55 -2.36
C ASN A 189 -4.10 -8.18 -3.07
N ALA A 190 -3.48 -8.00 -4.25
CA ALA A 190 -3.32 -6.69 -4.89
C ALA A 190 -3.60 -6.68 -6.40
N MET A 191 -4.38 -5.69 -6.87
CA MET A 191 -4.43 -5.30 -8.29
C MET A 191 -3.45 -4.14 -8.52
N ASN A 192 -2.45 -4.35 -9.38
CA ASN A 192 -1.45 -3.33 -9.68
C ASN A 192 -2.01 -2.25 -10.63
N PRO A 193 -2.04 -0.96 -10.23
CA PRO A 193 -2.46 0.11 -11.13
C PRO A 193 -1.51 0.34 -12.31
N PHE A 194 -0.24 -0.10 -12.24
CA PHE A 194 0.77 0.07 -13.29
C PHE A 194 1.51 -1.25 -13.60
N PRO A 195 0.90 -2.16 -14.38
CA PRO A 195 1.41 -3.51 -14.67
C PRO A 195 2.70 -3.55 -15.51
N SER A 196 3.34 -2.41 -15.78
CA SER A 196 4.58 -2.36 -16.56
C SER A 196 5.68 -3.29 -16.03
N GLU A 197 6.47 -3.83 -16.95
CA GLU A 197 7.55 -4.78 -16.70
C GLU A 197 8.81 -4.21 -16.01
N LYS A 198 8.87 -2.87 -15.84
CA LYS A 198 10.03 -2.19 -15.27
C LYS A 198 9.87 -2.05 -13.76
N ASP A 199 10.77 -2.72 -13.06
CA ASP A 199 10.93 -2.67 -11.60
C ASP A 199 12.09 -1.74 -11.22
N LYS A 200 12.34 -1.60 -9.92
CA LYS A 200 13.39 -0.75 -9.33
C LYS A 200 13.31 0.71 -9.78
N LYS A 201 12.09 1.22 -9.94
CA LYS A 201 11.80 2.59 -10.41
C LYS A 201 10.92 3.38 -9.46
N LEU A 202 11.08 4.69 -9.49
CA LEU A 202 10.15 5.63 -8.91
C LEU A 202 8.88 5.75 -9.76
N VAL A 203 7.76 5.90 -9.07
CA VAL A 203 6.44 6.12 -9.68
C VAL A 203 5.68 7.19 -8.91
N VAL A 204 4.94 8.02 -9.64
CA VAL A 204 3.89 8.87 -9.08
C VAL A 204 2.56 8.13 -9.20
N VAL A 205 1.85 7.98 -8.09
CA VAL A 205 0.52 7.35 -8.06
C VAL A 205 -0.43 8.19 -7.24
N LYS A 206 -1.72 8.18 -7.58
CA LYS A 206 -2.79 8.76 -6.74
C LYS A 206 -3.74 7.67 -6.31
N SER A 207 -4.36 7.84 -5.15
CA SER A 207 -5.24 6.83 -4.57
C SER A 207 -6.51 7.47 -3.98
N PRO A 208 -7.67 6.81 -4.11
CA PRO A 208 -8.91 7.30 -3.54
C PRO A 208 -8.98 6.99 -2.04
N ASN A 209 -9.65 7.87 -1.30
CA ASN A 209 -10.00 7.68 0.10
C ASN A 209 -8.79 7.28 0.97
N ALA A 210 -8.79 6.06 1.51
CA ALA A 210 -7.77 5.55 2.42
C ALA A 210 -6.69 4.70 1.74
N VAL A 211 -6.86 4.35 0.45
CA VAL A 211 -5.95 3.44 -0.24
C VAL A 211 -4.54 4.03 -0.26
N ASN A 212 -3.53 3.20 -0.03
CA ASN A 212 -2.13 3.59 -0.07
C ASN A 212 -1.27 2.55 -0.80
N PRO A 213 -0.03 2.89 -1.21
CA PRO A 213 0.75 1.99 -2.06
C PRO A 213 1.20 0.69 -1.39
N LEU A 214 1.04 0.52 -0.07
CA LEU A 214 1.37 -0.74 0.61
C LEU A 214 0.54 -1.90 0.06
N VAL A 215 -0.74 -1.65 -0.24
CA VAL A 215 -1.64 -2.68 -0.78
C VAL A 215 -1.28 -3.10 -2.20
N TRP A 216 -0.29 -2.46 -2.83
CA TRP A 216 0.26 -2.82 -4.14
C TRP A 216 1.70 -3.35 -4.05
N ASP A 217 2.21 -3.59 -2.82
CA ASP A 217 3.62 -3.90 -2.50
C ASP A 217 4.61 -2.87 -3.07
N TYR A 218 4.17 -1.62 -3.17
CA TYR A 218 5.06 -0.50 -3.45
C TYR A 218 5.57 0.05 -2.12
N SER A 219 6.77 0.63 -2.14
CA SER A 219 7.32 1.32 -0.96
C SER A 219 7.02 2.82 -1.06
N PRO A 220 6.08 3.37 -0.26
CA PRO A 220 5.78 4.80 -0.29
C PRO A 220 6.99 5.60 0.21
N LEU A 221 7.30 6.72 -0.45
CA LEU A 221 8.43 7.59 -0.11
C LEU A 221 7.95 8.99 0.34
N LEU A 222 7.00 9.58 -0.39
CA LEU A 222 6.39 10.88 -0.10
C LEU A 222 4.88 10.77 -0.31
N THR A 223 4.10 11.46 0.52
CA THR A 223 2.66 11.62 0.31
C THR A 223 2.20 13.06 0.51
N ILE A 224 1.10 13.42 -0.13
CA ILE A 224 0.31 14.61 0.17
C ILE A 224 -1.15 14.22 0.37
N ASP A 225 -1.75 14.70 1.45
CA ASP A 225 -3.18 14.56 1.72
C ASP A 225 -3.98 15.56 0.87
N VAL A 226 -4.88 15.08 0.01
CA VAL A 226 -5.76 15.97 -0.78
C VAL A 226 -7.23 15.85 -0.38
N TRP A 227 -7.52 15.28 0.79
CA TRP A 227 -8.78 15.48 1.48
C TRP A 227 -8.95 16.96 1.83
N GLU A 228 -10.16 17.50 1.70
CA GLU A 228 -10.42 18.92 1.96
C GLU A 228 -10.03 19.35 3.38
N HIS A 229 -10.19 18.47 4.38
CA HIS A 229 -9.78 18.78 5.76
C HIS A 229 -8.28 19.11 5.91
N ALA A 230 -7.43 18.72 4.96
CA ALA A 230 -5.99 18.95 5.02
C ALA A 230 -5.58 20.37 4.59
N TYR A 231 -6.47 21.11 3.92
CA TYR A 231 -6.13 22.42 3.35
C TYR A 231 -7.26 23.45 3.37
N PHE A 232 -8.51 23.07 3.67
CA PHE A 232 -9.64 23.96 3.48
C PHE A 232 -9.59 25.20 4.38
N LEU A 233 -9.07 25.07 5.61
CA LEU A 233 -8.91 26.22 6.51
C LEU A 233 -7.88 27.25 6.01
N ASP A 234 -6.88 26.80 5.25
CA ASP A 234 -5.77 27.65 4.80
C ASP A 234 -5.93 28.11 3.33
N PHE A 235 -6.63 27.34 2.50
CA PHE A 235 -6.69 27.52 1.04
C PHE A 235 -8.10 27.44 0.45
N GLU A 236 -9.11 27.08 1.24
CA GLU A 236 -10.48 26.78 0.78
C GLU A 236 -10.47 25.87 -0.46
N ASN A 237 -11.03 26.33 -1.58
CA ASN A 237 -11.09 25.57 -2.83
C ASN A 237 -9.79 25.58 -3.65
N ARG A 238 -8.75 26.29 -3.19
CA ARG A 238 -7.49 26.48 -3.95
C ARG A 238 -6.51 25.32 -3.72
N ARG A 239 -6.96 24.08 -3.93
CA ARG A 239 -6.12 22.88 -3.85
C ARG A 239 -4.80 22.99 -4.64
N PRO A 240 -4.74 23.55 -5.86
CA PRO A 240 -3.46 23.72 -6.57
C PRO A 240 -2.44 24.61 -5.83
N ASN A 241 -2.91 25.61 -5.07
CA ASN A 241 -2.05 26.48 -4.27
C ASN A 241 -1.50 25.72 -3.06
N TYR A 242 -2.36 24.97 -2.36
CA TYR A 242 -1.95 24.06 -1.28
C TYR A 242 -0.86 23.08 -1.74
N ILE A 243 -1.10 22.38 -2.86
CA ILE A 243 -0.15 21.41 -3.42
C ILE A 243 1.19 22.08 -3.76
N SER A 244 1.14 23.30 -4.30
CA SER A 244 2.36 24.06 -4.61
C SER A 244 3.13 24.45 -3.36
N VAL A 245 2.45 25.00 -2.35
CA VAL A 245 3.06 25.36 -1.07
C VAL A 245 3.65 24.13 -0.38
N PHE A 246 2.95 23.00 -0.38
CA PHE A 246 3.43 21.75 0.19
C PHE A 246 4.79 21.35 -0.41
N MET A 247 4.86 21.25 -1.75
CA MET A 247 6.10 20.85 -2.43
C MET A 247 7.22 21.88 -2.26
N ASP A 248 6.89 23.17 -2.29
CA ASP A 248 7.88 24.23 -2.33
C ASP A 248 8.42 24.59 -0.94
N LYS A 249 7.68 24.28 0.15
CA LYS A 249 7.95 24.78 1.50
C LYS A 249 7.87 23.76 2.64
N LEU A 250 7.21 22.62 2.45
CA LEU A 250 6.95 21.69 3.56
C LEU A 250 7.69 20.36 3.45
N VAL A 251 7.92 19.85 2.23
CA VAL A 251 8.48 18.51 2.02
C VAL A 251 9.81 18.32 2.76
N SER A 252 9.90 17.22 3.51
CA SER A 252 11.14 16.76 4.17
C SER A 252 11.90 15.80 3.26
N TRP A 253 12.76 16.34 2.38
CA TRP A 253 13.54 15.51 1.44
C TRP A 253 14.52 14.54 2.14
N GLU A 254 14.98 14.84 3.36
CA GLU A 254 15.81 13.89 4.11
C GLU A 254 15.02 12.63 4.50
N VAL A 255 13.77 12.79 4.94
CA VAL A 255 12.90 11.64 5.27
C VAL A 255 12.58 10.84 4.02
N VAL A 256 12.30 11.50 2.89
CA VAL A 256 12.06 10.82 1.60
C VAL A 256 13.30 10.02 1.17
N SER A 257 14.50 10.58 1.34
CA SER A 257 15.77 9.91 1.02
C SER A 257 16.01 8.69 1.91
N LYS A 258 15.80 8.83 3.22
CA LYS A 258 15.90 7.72 4.17
C LYS A 258 14.91 6.59 3.87
N ARG A 259 13.67 6.93 3.47
CA ARG A 259 12.67 5.94 3.04
C ARG A 259 13.10 5.22 1.77
N LEU A 260 13.77 5.90 0.83
CA LEU A 260 14.31 5.29 -0.38
C LEU A 260 15.42 4.28 -0.05
N GLU A 261 16.34 4.63 0.84
CA GLU A 261 17.40 3.72 1.31
C GLU A 261 16.80 2.45 1.92
N ILE A 262 15.82 2.60 2.82
CA ILE A 262 15.11 1.47 3.44
C ILE A 262 14.39 0.63 2.37
N ALA A 263 13.70 1.28 1.42
CA ALA A 263 12.97 0.59 0.36
C ALA A 263 13.90 -0.25 -0.52
N LYS A 264 15.05 0.30 -0.91
CA LYS A 264 16.08 -0.42 -1.66
C LYS A 264 16.68 -1.57 -0.87
N ALA A 265 17.04 -1.35 0.39
CA ALA A 265 17.59 -2.39 1.26
C ALA A 265 16.59 -3.56 1.45
N ARG A 266 15.30 -3.25 1.63
CA ARG A 266 14.23 -4.24 1.70
C ARG A 266 14.10 -5.04 0.40
N ALA A 267 14.17 -4.36 -0.75
CA ALA A 267 14.14 -5.01 -2.05
C ALA A 267 15.31 -5.98 -2.23
N THR A 268 16.54 -5.53 -1.97
CA THR A 268 17.75 -6.37 -2.05
C THR A 268 17.66 -7.58 -1.13
N LYS A 269 17.20 -7.40 0.12
CA LYS A 269 17.03 -8.50 1.07
C LYS A 269 16.03 -9.55 0.56
N ARG A 270 14.90 -9.11 0.00
CA ARG A 270 13.88 -10.00 -0.58
C ARG A 270 14.43 -10.79 -1.76
N GLU A 271 15.17 -10.14 -2.66
CA GLU A 271 15.82 -10.81 -3.80
C GLU A 271 16.79 -11.90 -3.33
N MET A 272 17.63 -11.60 -2.33
CA MET A 272 18.54 -12.59 -1.73
C MET A 272 17.79 -13.75 -1.07
N GLU A 273 16.68 -13.50 -0.39
CA GLU A 273 15.85 -14.54 0.21
C GLU A 273 15.17 -15.43 -0.84
N GLU A 274 14.71 -14.86 -1.96
CA GLU A 274 14.13 -15.59 -3.09
C GLU A 274 15.18 -16.44 -3.81
N GLU A 275 16.38 -15.91 -4.03
CA GLU A 275 17.50 -16.67 -4.60
C GLU A 275 17.91 -17.83 -3.69
N ARG A 276 17.98 -17.61 -2.37
CA ARG A 276 18.26 -18.68 -1.40
C ARG A 276 17.18 -19.77 -1.45
N ARG A 277 15.90 -19.38 -1.47
CA ARG A 277 14.79 -20.34 -1.53
C ARG A 277 14.82 -21.16 -2.81
N LYS A 278 15.12 -20.54 -3.95
CA LYS A 278 15.26 -21.27 -5.23
C LYS A 278 16.39 -22.29 -5.19
N LYS A 279 17.53 -21.95 -4.60
CA LYS A 279 18.64 -22.89 -4.44
C LYS A 279 18.28 -24.06 -3.54
N GLU A 280 17.58 -23.79 -2.43
CA GLU A 280 17.08 -24.85 -1.52
C GLU A 280 16.08 -25.77 -2.23
N GLU A 281 15.15 -25.21 -3.03
CA GLU A 281 14.20 -25.99 -3.84
C GLU A 281 14.89 -26.79 -4.98
N GLU A 282 15.97 -26.27 -5.57
CA GLU A 282 16.79 -26.97 -6.58
C GLU A 282 17.62 -28.11 -5.95
N GLU A 283 18.20 -27.89 -4.76
CA GLU A 283 18.95 -28.91 -4.02
C GLU A 283 18.03 -30.05 -3.55
N GLU A 284 16.86 -29.75 -2.97
CA GLU A 284 15.86 -30.74 -2.53
C GLU A 284 15.37 -31.61 -3.70
N ASN A 285 15.08 -31.00 -4.86
CA ASN A 285 14.71 -31.76 -6.07
C ASN A 285 15.86 -32.62 -6.61
N SER A 286 17.12 -32.19 -6.47
CA SER A 286 18.29 -32.96 -6.91
C SER A 286 18.61 -34.15 -6.01
N GLU A 287 18.34 -34.04 -4.71
CA GLU A 287 18.47 -35.15 -3.75
C GLU A 287 17.35 -36.17 -3.97
N ASP A 288 16.12 -35.73 -4.23
CA ASP A 288 15.00 -36.62 -4.58
C ASP A 288 15.25 -37.38 -5.91
N GLU A 289 15.78 -36.71 -6.95
CA GLU A 289 16.18 -37.37 -8.20
C GLU A 289 17.34 -38.36 -8.00
N ALA A 290 18.30 -38.06 -7.13
CA ALA A 290 19.39 -38.98 -6.82
C ALA A 290 18.89 -40.24 -6.07
N VAL A 291 17.90 -40.09 -5.19
CA VAL A 291 17.30 -41.21 -4.46
C VAL A 291 16.49 -42.14 -5.38
N GLU A 292 15.75 -41.59 -6.37
CA GLU A 292 15.04 -42.44 -7.35
C GLU A 292 15.99 -43.29 -8.21
N VAL A 293 17.16 -42.76 -8.59
CA VAL A 293 18.16 -43.51 -9.39
C VAL A 293 18.77 -44.70 -8.63
N TYR A 294 18.84 -44.65 -7.30
CA TYR A 294 19.39 -45.77 -6.51
C TYR A 294 18.36 -46.87 -6.19
N VAL A 295 17.07 -46.61 -6.31
CA VAL A 295 16.02 -47.62 -6.01
C VAL A 295 15.78 -48.57 -7.19
N ASP A 296 16.07 -48.16 -8.43
CA ASP A 296 15.92 -48.99 -9.64
C ASP A 296 17.10 -49.96 -9.90
N GLY A 297 18.06 -50.07 -8.97
CA GLY A 297 19.32 -50.80 -9.18
C GLY A 297 19.45 -52.21 -8.59
N ASP A 298 18.46 -52.75 -7.85
CA ASP A 298 18.66 -53.97 -7.04
C ASP A 298 17.55 -55.04 -7.19
N GLU A 299 16.99 -55.19 -8.40
CA GLU A 299 16.14 -56.34 -8.77
C GLU A 299 16.73 -57.15 -9.95
N SER A 300 17.91 -57.76 -9.75
CA SER A 300 18.36 -58.99 -10.45
C SER A 300 19.61 -59.48 -9.73
N GLU A 301 19.73 -60.69 -9.19
CA GLU A 301 19.42 -61.99 -9.78
C GLU A 301 19.14 -63.00 -8.65
N SER A 302 18.03 -63.73 -8.77
CA SER A 302 17.86 -65.04 -8.18
C SER A 302 17.83 -66.08 -9.30
N GLU A 303 18.79 -67.00 -9.32
CA GLU A 303 18.62 -68.44 -9.57
C GLU A 303 19.95 -69.20 -9.43
#